data_AF-A0A2H0P6I0-F1
#
_entry.id   AF-A0A2H0P6I0-F1
#
_cell.length_a   1.000
_cell.length_b   1.000
_cell.length_c   1.000
_cell.angle_alpha   90.00
_cell.angle_beta   90.00
_cell.angle_gamma   90.00
#
_symmetry.space_group_name_H-M   'P 1'
#
loop_
_entity.id
_entity.type
_entity.pdbx_description
1 polymer ?
#
loop_
_entity_poly.entity_id
_entity_poly.type
_entity_poly.pdbx_seq_one_letter_code
_entity_poly.pdbx_strand_id
1 'polypeptide(L)' 'MIKSNTLALVRDLLITKTIEAGELSEGGKKIDPWRIPVEKVIVRIDREWSALGRMPNLYEIVWLGPCIPANWPHGVQ' A
#
# COMPACT_ATOMS: atom_id res chain seq x y z
N MET A 1 -6.47 -4.33 17.57
CA MET A 1 -6.93 -5.49 16.77
C MET A 1 -7.26 -5.12 15.33
N ILE A 2 -8.02 -4.05 15.05
CA ILE A 2 -8.37 -3.67 13.67
C ILE A 2 -7.12 -3.42 12.82
N LYS A 3 -6.23 -2.54 13.26
CA LYS A 3 -5.01 -2.17 12.53
C LYS A 3 -4.13 -3.37 12.16
N SER A 4 -3.83 -4.26 13.11
CA SER A 4 -2.98 -5.43 12.87
C SER A 4 -3.57 -6.38 11.84
N ASN A 5 -4.88 -6.61 11.89
CA ASN A 5 -5.57 -7.48 10.94
C ASN A 5 -5.64 -6.83 9.55
N THR A 6 -5.86 -5.51 9.49
CA THR A 6 -5.82 -4.77 8.22
C THR A 6 -4.43 -4.86 7.58
N LEU A 7 -3.35 -4.64 8.34
CA LEU A 7 -1.98 -4.73 7.81
C LEU A 7 -1.62 -6.15 7.35
N ALA A 8 -2.10 -7.18 8.04
CA ALA A 8 -1.92 -8.57 7.60
C ALA A 8 -2.63 -8.83 6.25
N LEU A 9 -3.89 -8.40 6.12
CA LEU A 9 -4.64 -8.55 4.88
C LEU A 9 -3.99 -7.77 3.72
N VAL A 10 -3.55 -6.54 3.95
CA VAL A 10 -2.86 -5.73 2.94
C VAL A 10 -1.54 -6.40 2.52
N ARG A 11 -0.79 -6.97 3.47
CA ARG A 11 0.43 -7.73 3.15
C ARG A 11 0.12 -8.88 2.22
N ASP A 12 -0.86 -9.71 2.56
CA ASP A 12 -1.20 -10.89 1.76
C ASP A 12 -1.61 -10.49 0.34
N LEU A 13 -2.44 -9.47 0.19
CA LEU A 13 -2.89 -8.99 -1.12
C LEU A 13 -1.77 -8.38 -1.98
N LEU A 14 -0.76 -7.76 -1.34
CA LEU A 14 0.44 -7.29 -2.02
C LEU A 14 1.34 -8.46 -2.44
N ILE A 15 1.51 -9.48 -1.59
CA ILE A 15 2.31 -10.68 -1.91
C ILE A 15 1.67 -11.47 -3.06
N THR A 16 0.34 -11.65 -3.04
CA THR A 16 -0.41 -12.35 -4.08
C THR A 16 -0.59 -11.53 -5.36
N LYS A 17 -0.04 -10.32 -5.41
CA LYS A 17 -0.12 -9.41 -6.57
C LYS A 17 -1.56 -9.10 -6.97
N THR A 18 -2.46 -9.05 -5.99
CA THR A 18 -3.87 -8.70 -6.20
C THR A 18 -4.06 -7.19 -6.18
N ILE A 19 -3.28 -6.49 -5.33
CA ILE A 19 -3.29 -5.04 -5.23
C ILE A 19 -1.88 -4.48 -5.38
N GLU A 20 -1.80 -3.18 -5.67
CA GLU A 20 -0.60 -2.35 -5.58
C GLU A 20 -0.82 -1.22 -4.58
N ALA A 21 0.29 -0.71 -4.00
CA ALA A 21 0.29 0.33 -3.00
C ALA A 21 1.20 1.48 -3.44
N GLY A 22 0.73 2.71 -3.31
CA GLY A 22 1.50 3.86 -3.77
C GLY A 22 0.85 5.19 -3.49
N GLU A 23 1.28 6.16 -4.29
CA GLU A 23 0.73 7.51 -4.33
C GLU A 23 -0.22 7.65 -5.51
N LEU A 24 -1.17 8.58 -5.40
CA LEU A 24 -2.03 8.89 -6.54
C LEU A 24 -1.21 9.66 -7.58
N SER A 25 -1.21 9.20 -8.83
CA SER A 25 -0.50 9.87 -9.92
C SER A 25 -1.06 11.26 -10.18
N GLU A 26 -0.26 12.10 -10.84
CA GLU A 26 -0.73 13.38 -11.35
C GLU A 26 -2.00 13.19 -12.21
N GLY A 27 -3.05 13.93 -11.89
CA GLY A 27 -4.37 13.80 -12.54
C GLY A 27 -5.33 12.76 -11.94
N GLY A 28 -4.93 12.04 -10.88
CA GLY A 28 -5.85 11.27 -10.05
C GLY A 28 -6.43 9.99 -10.65
N LYS A 29 -5.90 9.54 -11.80
CA LYS A 29 -6.45 8.42 -12.57
C LYS A 29 -5.75 7.09 -12.34
N LYS A 30 -4.52 7.11 -11.83
CA LYS A 30 -3.69 5.92 -11.62
C LYS A 30 -2.97 6.01 -10.29
N ILE A 31 -2.56 4.85 -9.78
CA ILE A 31 -1.63 4.77 -8.66
C ILE A 31 -0.22 4.73 -9.26
N ASP A 32 0.68 5.54 -8.73
CA ASP A 32 2.12 5.38 -8.92
C ASP A 32 2.64 4.48 -7.79
N PRO A 33 2.91 3.19 -8.07
CA PRO A 33 3.24 2.22 -7.04
C PRO A 33 4.61 2.51 -6.44
N TRP A 34 4.72 2.38 -5.12
CA TRP A 34 5.99 2.56 -4.42
C TRP A 34 6.97 1.46 -4.83
N ARG A 35 8.12 1.79 -5.40
CA ARG A 35 9.08 0.77 -5.88
C ARG A 35 9.99 0.23 -4.77
N ILE A 36 9.40 -0.34 -3.72
CA ILE A 36 10.10 -0.84 -2.52
C ILE A 36 9.56 -2.22 -2.10
N PRO A 37 10.32 -3.10 -1.44
CA PRO A 37 9.80 -4.42 -1.03
C PRO A 37 8.49 -4.36 -0.23
N VAL A 38 7.62 -5.37 -0.35
CA VAL A 38 6.31 -5.42 0.35
C VAL A 38 6.45 -5.18 1.85
N GLU A 39 7.45 -5.76 2.51
CA GLU A 39 7.68 -5.51 3.93
C GLU A 39 7.98 -4.04 4.25
N LYS A 40 8.66 -3.32 3.35
CA LYS A 40 8.90 -1.88 3.50
C LYS A 40 7.63 -1.06 3.27
N VAL A 41 6.74 -1.50 2.37
CA VAL A 41 5.40 -0.91 2.21
C VAL A 41 4.61 -1.04 3.51
N ILE A 42 4.54 -2.24 4.09
CA ILE A 42 3.79 -2.49 5.34
C ILE A 42 4.35 -1.66 6.50
N VAL A 43 5.67 -1.61 6.66
CA VAL A 43 6.32 -0.77 7.69
C VAL A 43 6.00 0.71 7.49
N ARG A 44 5.96 1.21 6.24
CA ARG A 44 5.59 2.60 5.95
C ARG A 44 4.14 2.89 6.36
N ILE A 45 3.20 2.05 5.93
CA ILE A 45 1.76 2.18 6.27
C ILE A 45 1.57 2.13 7.79
N ASP A 46 2.21 1.19 8.47
CA ASP A 46 2.14 1.05 9.93
C ASP A 46 2.63 2.31 10.65
N ARG A 47 3.77 2.86 10.22
CA ARG A 47 4.37 4.09 10.77
C ARG A 47 3.45 5.29 10.57
N GLU A 48 2.94 5.50 9.36
CA GLU A 48 2.10 6.64 9.03
C GLU A 48 0.74 6.56 9.75
N TRP A 49 0.12 5.38 9.80
CA TRP A 49 -1.10 5.18 10.60
C TRP A 49 -0.84 5.44 12.10
N SER A 50 0.24 4.90 12.67
CA SER A 50 0.61 5.19 14.07
C SER A 50 0.77 6.68 14.33
N ALA A 51 1.38 7.42 13.40
CA ALA A 51 1.60 8.86 13.53
C ALA A 51 0.30 9.67 13.58
N LEU A 52 -0.78 9.18 12.96
CA LEU A 52 -2.09 9.85 13.03
C LEU A 52 -2.74 9.74 14.43
N GLY A 53 -2.42 8.72 15.21
CA GLY A 53 -3.05 8.47 16.53
C GLY A 53 -4.55 8.15 16.48
N ARG A 54 -5.13 7.99 15.28
CA ARG A 54 -6.55 7.72 15.03
C ARG A 54 -6.74 6.79 13.82
N MET A 55 -7.99 6.47 13.50
CA MET A 55 -8.32 5.80 12.24
C MET A 55 -7.97 6.73 11.06
N PRO A 56 -7.25 6.25 10.03
CA PRO A 56 -6.97 7.03 8.84
C PRO A 56 -8.26 7.22 8.04
N ASN A 57 -8.43 8.41 7.51
CA ASN A 57 -9.37 8.65 6.42
C ASN A 57 -8.77 8.11 5.11
N LEU A 58 -9.62 8.04 4.09
CA LEU A 58 -9.15 7.80 2.73
C LEU A 58 -8.05 8.82 2.39
N TYR A 59 -6.99 8.34 1.72
CA TYR A 59 -5.92 9.16 1.12
C TYR A 59 -4.88 9.74 2.09
N GLU A 60 -4.96 9.46 3.38
CA GLU A 60 -4.01 10.03 4.37
C GLU A 60 -2.67 9.27 4.46
N ILE A 61 -2.63 8.01 4.06
CA ILE A 61 -1.46 7.13 4.29
C ILE A 61 -1.00 6.37 3.05
N VAL A 62 -1.92 5.83 2.24
CA VAL A 62 -1.59 5.04 1.06
C VAL A 62 -2.79 4.96 0.13
N TRP A 63 -2.51 4.90 -1.17
CA TRP A 63 -3.50 4.50 -2.16
C TRP A 63 -3.32 3.02 -2.49
N LEU A 64 -4.43 2.28 -2.43
CA LEU A 64 -4.52 0.87 -2.80
C LEU A 64 -5.39 0.72 -4.03
N GLY A 65 -4.95 -0.09 -4.98
CA GLY A 65 -5.70 -0.35 -6.21
C GLY A 65 -5.35 -1.69 -6.82
N PRO A 66 -6.09 -2.14 -7.85
CA PRO A 66 -5.82 -3.40 -8.51
C PRO A 66 -4.41 -3.39 -9.11
N CYS A 67 -3.66 -4.46 -8.90
CA CYS A 67 -2.37 -4.63 -9.55
C CYS A 67 -2.57 -4.81 -11.06
N ILE A 68 -1.97 -3.92 -11.86
CA ILE A 68 -1.94 -4.05 -13.32
C ILE A 68 -0.55 -4.52 -13.73
N PRO A 69 -0.40 -5.64 -14.48
CA PRO A 69 0.90 -6.26 -14.75
C PRO A 69 1.98 -5.32 -15.32
N ALA A 70 1.59 -4.28 -16.06
CA ALA A 70 2.50 -3.28 -16.63
C ALA A 70 3.20 -2.40 -15.58
N ASN A 71 2.70 -2.34 -14.34
CA ASN A 71 3.14 -1.41 -13.30
C ASN A 71 3.91 -2.09 -12.16
N TRP A 72 4.17 -3.39 -12.23
CA TRP A 72 4.69 -4.18 -11.10
C TRP A 72 6.13 -3.83 -10.70
N PRO A 73 6.40 -3.22 -9.52
CA PRO A 73 7.75 -2.80 -9.15
C PRO A 73 8.35 -3.61 -7.98
N HIS A 74 7.63 -4.58 -7.42
CA HIS A 74 7.96 -5.24 -6.16
C HIS A 74 8.59 -6.64 -6.32
N GLY A 75 9.12 -6.95 -7.51
CA GLY A 75 9.84 -8.20 -7.74
C GLY A 75 11.19 -8.19 -7.04
N VAL A 76 11.36 -9.06 -6.05
CA VAL A 76 12.68 -9.53 -5.63
C VAL A 76 13.16 -10.48 -6.73
N GLN A 77 14.34 -10.21 -7.30
CA GLN A 77 15.10 -11.18 -8.09
C GLN A 77 15.53 -12.36 -7.22
#